data_AF-A0AAD2FID9-F1
#
_entry.id   AF-A0AAD2FID9-F1
#
_cell.length_a   1.000
_cell.length_b   1.000
_cell.length_c   1.000
_cell.angle_alpha   90.00
_cell.angle_beta   90.00
_cell.angle_gamma   90.00
#
_symmetry.space_group_name_H-M   'P 1'
#
loop_
_entity.id
_entity.type
_entity.pdbx_description
1 polymer ?
#
loop_
_entity_poly.entity_id
_entity_poly.type
_entity_poly.pdbx_seq_one_letter_code
_entity_poly.pdbx_strand_id
1 'polypeptide(L)'
;GPYPATTQSRTTDTPIDGIFVTDGVRVTAGGYLDFQQYFKSDHRGLWIDIDLEATLGAPPVTSPSFQPRRLTLADGRSVDRYIKASEAGYRHFRLPQRLTQLAEDISVQDGYLTANQQARFNTIHRQAYEIRRRAERNCWKLSMGKVHWSPQMQQKWDRLHLYQLLILGHKQVRTSSRKVRRLLKRTGLTDAWKLSEADLQAKWYLEHQDYKEAKRKRAHQWRLEYLETRSAAVQSAKKGNIKACTRRTRVQRMAQKEETRRRRKTQGKGFSGGLEQIKVAQVAQDGTSHWVTCQSKRLLEEGCMQENRLRYDQTRYPYSTPHMTEPLYSDFNGPNAKSNSQALLRGLYEGETADPYLVSFLDHCRRPEGLEDQPLEVDLEDHVSFWRNGAGPPIWVAISSILLGMMISKGFGFDFLMSISSASLLANCFCFVDDTDVCQAAPSPDQSGESIVPEVAKALKLWSNGVRLTGGAIPPDKSFWYLIDFKWNAQQGVWKFRRKGDFKPSLLPTGMSEIAV
;
A
#
# COMPACT_ATOMS: atom_id res chain seq x y z
N GLY A 1 1.50 -35.87 -14.92
CA GLY A 1 1.44 -35.45 -16.33
C GLY A 1 2.40 -34.30 -16.52
N PRO A 2 2.90 -34.04 -17.75
CA PRO A 2 3.75 -32.87 -18.00
C PRO A 2 3.04 -31.60 -17.52
N TYR A 3 3.78 -30.73 -16.85
CA TYR A 3 3.23 -29.48 -16.33
C TYR A 3 2.82 -28.57 -17.50
N PRO A 4 1.63 -27.97 -17.48
CA PRO A 4 1.17 -27.13 -18.58
C PRO A 4 2.03 -25.85 -18.70
N ALA A 5 2.25 -25.38 -19.92
CA ALA A 5 2.98 -24.15 -20.19
C ALA A 5 2.41 -22.95 -19.39
N THR A 6 3.26 -22.26 -18.64
CA THR A 6 2.86 -21.10 -17.82
C THR A 6 2.86 -19.79 -18.59
N THR A 7 3.31 -19.75 -19.85
CA THR A 7 3.32 -18.54 -20.70
C THR A 7 2.74 -18.74 -22.10
N GLN A 8 2.09 -17.71 -22.67
CA GLN A 8 1.43 -17.75 -23.99
C GLN A 8 2.40 -17.73 -25.17
N SER A 9 3.65 -17.32 -24.94
CA SER A 9 4.63 -16.99 -25.97
C SER A 9 5.55 -18.16 -26.35
N ARG A 10 5.45 -19.31 -25.67
CA ARG A 10 6.30 -20.50 -25.93
C ARG A 10 5.51 -21.66 -26.53
N THR A 11 6.21 -22.42 -27.36
CA THR A 11 5.76 -23.65 -28.04
C THR A 11 6.13 -24.92 -27.27
N THR A 12 6.75 -24.81 -26.10
CA THR A 12 7.21 -25.93 -25.27
C THR A 12 6.44 -26.01 -23.94
N ASP A 13 6.05 -27.22 -23.53
CA ASP A 13 5.31 -27.52 -22.28
C ASP A 13 6.21 -27.49 -21.02
N THR A 14 7.14 -26.53 -20.93
CA THR A 14 8.04 -26.38 -19.78
C THR A 14 7.59 -25.20 -18.92
N PRO A 15 7.17 -25.42 -17.65
CA PRO A 15 6.78 -24.33 -16.76
C PRO A 15 8.01 -23.53 -16.33
N ILE A 16 7.93 -22.20 -16.39
CA ILE A 16 9.00 -21.30 -15.89
C ILE A 16 8.62 -20.59 -14.59
N ASP A 17 7.33 -20.67 -14.24
CA ASP A 17 6.80 -20.12 -13.00
C ASP A 17 6.46 -21.29 -12.07
N GLY A 18 6.88 -21.19 -10.81
CA GLY A 18 6.65 -22.21 -9.79
C GLY A 18 6.31 -21.59 -8.44
N ILE A 19 5.54 -22.33 -7.65
CA ILE A 19 5.29 -21.99 -6.24
C ILE A 19 6.06 -23.01 -5.40
N PHE A 20 6.94 -22.53 -4.53
CA PHE A 20 7.71 -23.34 -3.61
C PHE A 20 7.22 -23.08 -2.19
N VAL A 21 7.05 -24.15 -1.42
CA VAL A 21 6.62 -24.10 -0.03
C VAL A 21 7.64 -24.81 0.84
N THR A 22 7.81 -24.32 2.07
CA THR A 22 8.61 -25.00 3.09
C THR A 22 7.85 -26.20 3.65
N ASP A 23 8.57 -27.19 4.18
CA ASP A 23 7.98 -28.45 4.68
C ASP A 23 6.88 -28.25 5.75
N GLY A 24 6.94 -27.14 6.49
CA GLY A 24 5.93 -26.76 7.48
C GLY A 24 4.62 -26.17 6.91
N VAL A 25 4.52 -25.92 5.60
CA VAL A 25 3.35 -25.31 4.95
C VAL A 25 2.61 -26.36 4.13
N ARG A 26 1.47 -26.84 4.65
CA ARG A 26 0.66 -27.85 3.96
C ARG A 26 -0.20 -27.23 2.86
N VAL A 27 0.14 -27.54 1.61
CA VAL A 27 -0.67 -27.20 0.43
C VAL A 27 -1.84 -28.17 0.31
N THR A 28 -3.07 -27.65 0.32
CA THR A 28 -4.30 -28.45 0.23
C THR A 28 -4.76 -28.65 -1.20
N ALA A 29 -4.55 -27.66 -2.06
CA ALA A 29 -4.82 -27.73 -3.49
C ALA A 29 -3.91 -26.75 -4.23
N GLY A 30 -3.80 -26.90 -5.54
CA GLY A 30 -3.09 -25.93 -6.36
C GLY A 30 -3.32 -26.19 -7.83
N GLY A 31 -3.00 -25.21 -8.65
CA GLY A 31 -3.16 -25.34 -10.07
C GLY A 31 -2.81 -24.08 -10.85
N TYR A 32 -3.19 -24.12 -12.12
CA TYR A 32 -2.96 -23.09 -13.10
C TYR A 32 -4.30 -22.50 -13.50
N LEU A 33 -4.42 -21.18 -13.44
CA LEU A 33 -5.52 -20.44 -14.05
C LEU A 33 -5.34 -20.43 -15.57
N ASP A 34 -6.44 -20.27 -16.29
CA ASP A 34 -6.37 -20.04 -17.72
C ASP A 34 -5.70 -18.70 -18.01
N PHE A 35 -5.08 -18.60 -19.19
CA PHE A 35 -4.51 -17.33 -19.61
C PHE A 35 -5.57 -16.24 -19.67
N GLN A 36 -5.19 -15.05 -19.21
CA GLN A 36 -6.03 -13.86 -19.19
C GLN A 36 -7.32 -13.98 -18.34
N GLN A 37 -7.49 -15.05 -17.56
CA GLN A 37 -8.70 -15.29 -16.78
C GLN A 37 -8.90 -14.24 -15.68
N TYR A 38 -7.82 -13.83 -15.00
CA TYR A 38 -7.87 -12.87 -13.89
C TYR A 38 -7.08 -11.57 -14.15
N PHE A 39 -5.97 -11.66 -14.89
CA PHE A 39 -5.12 -10.53 -15.23
C PHE A 39 -4.68 -10.63 -16.68
N LYS A 40 -4.57 -9.47 -17.37
CA LYS A 40 -4.03 -9.42 -18.73
C LYS A 40 -2.51 -9.56 -18.66
N SER A 41 -2.03 -10.79 -18.70
CA SER A 41 -0.63 -11.15 -18.78
C SER A 41 -0.47 -12.32 -19.75
N ASP A 42 0.72 -12.41 -20.31
CA ASP A 42 1.26 -13.56 -21.03
C ASP A 42 1.58 -14.73 -20.10
N HIS A 43 1.64 -14.55 -18.78
CA HIS A 43 1.73 -15.63 -17.79
C HIS A 43 0.35 -16.12 -17.31
N ARG A 44 0.24 -17.41 -16.98
CA ARG A 44 -0.88 -17.98 -16.21
C ARG A 44 -0.73 -17.63 -14.75
N GLY A 45 -1.86 -17.45 -14.07
CA GLY A 45 -1.83 -17.40 -12.61
C GLY A 45 -1.66 -18.77 -12.02
N LEU A 46 -0.60 -18.96 -11.24
CA LEU A 46 -0.50 -20.10 -10.34
C LEU A 46 -1.26 -19.76 -9.06
N TRP A 47 -1.92 -20.76 -8.51
CA TRP A 47 -2.54 -20.65 -7.20
C TRP A 47 -2.26 -21.91 -6.41
N ILE A 48 -2.12 -21.73 -5.11
CA ILE A 48 -2.17 -22.80 -4.13
C ILE A 48 -3.18 -22.41 -3.06
N ASP A 49 -3.95 -23.38 -2.61
CA ASP A 49 -4.67 -23.30 -1.37
C ASP A 49 -3.77 -23.85 -0.28
N ILE A 50 -3.65 -23.08 0.80
CA ILE A 50 -2.93 -23.44 2.00
C ILE A 50 -3.96 -23.49 3.11
N ASP A 51 -3.86 -24.49 3.98
CA ASP A 51 -4.62 -24.50 5.22
C ASP A 51 -4.06 -23.38 6.14
N LEU A 52 -4.74 -22.24 6.12
CA LEU A 52 -4.37 -21.07 6.91
C LEU A 52 -4.46 -21.34 8.41
N GLU A 53 -5.31 -22.27 8.85
CA GLU A 53 -5.41 -22.62 10.28
C GLU A 53 -4.21 -23.47 10.69
N ALA A 54 -3.84 -24.48 9.90
CA ALA A 54 -2.63 -25.26 10.15
C ALA A 54 -1.34 -24.45 9.99
N THR A 55 -1.30 -23.52 9.04
CA THR A 55 -0.08 -22.77 8.69
C THR A 55 0.10 -21.49 9.50
N LEU A 56 -0.98 -20.74 9.73
CA LEU A 56 -0.97 -19.44 10.43
C LEU A 56 -1.65 -19.50 11.80
N GLY A 57 -2.18 -20.66 12.21
CA GLY A 57 -2.66 -20.89 13.56
C GLY A 57 -4.03 -20.27 13.90
N ALA A 58 -4.72 -19.65 12.95
CA ALA A 58 -6.06 -19.11 13.12
C ALA A 58 -6.76 -18.91 11.76
N PRO A 59 -8.10 -19.02 11.69
CA PRO A 59 -8.84 -18.63 10.49
C PRO A 59 -8.55 -17.15 10.18
N PRO A 60 -8.38 -16.78 8.90
CA PRO A 60 -8.10 -15.39 8.53
C PRO A 60 -9.20 -14.51 9.08
N VAL A 61 -8.83 -13.52 9.89
CA VAL A 61 -9.77 -12.47 10.30
C VAL A 61 -10.23 -11.81 9.00
N THR A 62 -11.50 -12.03 8.62
CA THR A 62 -12.09 -11.34 7.48
C THR A 62 -11.93 -9.87 7.74
N SER A 63 -10.96 -9.22 7.08
CA SER A 63 -10.73 -7.80 7.25
C SER A 63 -12.04 -7.11 6.88
N PRO A 64 -12.75 -6.49 7.83
CA PRO A 64 -14.02 -5.87 7.51
C PRO A 64 -13.74 -4.79 6.48
N SER A 65 -14.37 -4.89 5.31
CA SER A 65 -14.27 -3.83 4.30
C SER A 65 -14.58 -2.50 5.01
N PHE A 66 -13.62 -1.56 4.99
CA PHE A 66 -13.82 -0.28 5.65
C PHE A 66 -14.97 0.45 4.95
N GLN A 67 -16.15 0.41 5.56
CA GLN A 67 -17.29 1.17 5.09
C GLN A 67 -17.17 2.59 5.64
N PRO A 68 -16.97 3.61 4.79
CA PRO A 68 -16.80 4.98 5.26
C PRO A 68 -18.03 5.41 6.06
N ARG A 69 -17.81 5.72 7.33
CA ARG A 69 -18.85 6.18 8.25
C ARG A 69 -19.43 7.51 7.75
N ARG A 70 -20.75 7.63 7.85
CA ARG A 70 -21.44 8.90 7.53
C ARG A 70 -21.49 9.81 8.76
N LEU A 71 -21.39 9.27 9.96
CA LEU A 71 -21.16 10.11 11.12
C LEU A 71 -19.68 10.51 11.18
N THR A 72 -19.40 11.81 11.30
CA THR A 72 -18.04 12.33 11.53
C THR A 72 -18.06 13.32 12.69
N LEU A 73 -17.32 13.00 13.75
CA LEU A 73 -17.25 13.81 14.98
C LEU A 73 -16.65 15.21 14.76
N ALA A 74 -15.91 15.40 13.67
CA ALA A 74 -15.34 16.70 13.30
C ALA A 74 -16.39 17.69 12.73
N ASP A 75 -17.60 17.24 12.40
CA ASP A 75 -18.65 18.08 11.83
C ASP A 75 -19.87 18.15 12.77
N GLY A 76 -19.99 19.26 13.49
CA GLY A 76 -21.08 19.47 14.45
C GLY A 76 -22.47 19.26 13.84
N ARG A 77 -22.69 19.68 12.60
CA ARG A 77 -24.00 19.51 11.93
C ARG A 77 -24.36 18.05 11.65
N SER A 78 -23.34 17.21 11.42
CA SER A 78 -23.50 15.77 11.22
C SER A 78 -23.87 15.09 12.54
N VAL A 79 -23.22 15.52 13.63
CA VAL A 79 -23.51 15.09 15.00
C VAL A 79 -24.92 15.51 15.41
N ASP A 80 -25.31 16.77 15.20
CA ASP A 80 -26.65 17.28 15.56
C ASP A 80 -27.75 16.52 14.83
N ARG A 81 -27.57 16.26 13.53
CA ARG A 81 -28.52 15.43 12.74
C ARG A 81 -28.62 14.02 13.27
N TYR A 82 -27.50 13.41 13.63
CA TYR A 82 -27.45 12.07 14.19
C TYR A 82 -28.20 11.99 15.52
N ILE A 83 -27.90 12.92 16.44
CA ILE A 83 -28.53 12.99 17.77
C ILE A 83 -30.03 13.20 17.60
N LYS A 84 -30.44 14.23 16.85
CA LYS A 84 -31.86 14.53 16.62
C LYS A 84 -32.63 13.35 16.03
N ALA A 85 -32.06 12.66 15.04
CA ALA A 85 -32.69 11.49 14.43
C ALA A 85 -32.73 10.28 15.36
N SER A 86 -31.68 10.07 16.15
CA SER A 86 -31.61 8.96 17.12
C SER A 86 -32.60 9.16 18.27
N GLU A 87 -32.65 10.37 18.84
CA GLU A 87 -33.62 10.72 19.89
C GLU A 87 -35.06 10.62 19.40
N ALA A 88 -35.36 11.09 18.18
CA ALA A 88 -36.68 10.95 17.59
C ALA A 88 -37.08 9.47 17.47
N GLY A 89 -36.16 8.60 17.05
CA GLY A 89 -36.40 7.16 17.01
C GLY A 89 -36.62 6.57 18.40
N TYR A 90 -35.79 6.94 19.38
CA TYR A 90 -35.92 6.44 20.75
C TYR A 90 -37.24 6.85 21.39
N ARG A 91 -37.70 8.09 21.17
CA ARG A 91 -39.02 8.57 21.62
C ARG A 91 -40.15 7.82 20.91
N HIS A 92 -40.06 7.64 19.59
CA HIS A 92 -41.09 6.95 18.80
C HIS A 92 -41.31 5.51 19.26
N PHE A 93 -40.23 4.76 19.53
CA PHE A 93 -40.31 3.37 19.98
C PHE A 93 -40.31 3.20 21.51
N ARG A 94 -40.37 4.32 22.26
CA ARG A 94 -40.38 4.35 23.75
C ARG A 94 -39.28 3.48 24.38
N LEU A 95 -38.08 3.52 23.77
CA LEU A 95 -36.98 2.67 24.22
C LEU A 95 -36.53 2.97 25.66
N PRO A 96 -36.41 4.23 26.10
CA PRO A 96 -36.06 4.54 27.48
C PRO A 96 -37.06 3.93 28.47
N GLN A 97 -38.37 4.12 28.26
CA GLN A 97 -39.41 3.59 29.14
C GLN A 97 -39.37 2.05 29.21
N ARG A 98 -39.24 1.38 28.07
CA ARG A 98 -39.16 -0.09 28.01
C ARG A 98 -37.91 -0.63 28.69
N LEU A 99 -36.80 0.10 28.64
CA LEU A 99 -35.56 -0.27 29.30
C LEU A 99 -35.67 -0.05 30.82
N THR A 100 -36.26 1.06 31.26
CA THR A 100 -36.53 1.34 32.69
C THR A 100 -37.45 0.28 33.28
N GLN A 101 -38.58 -0.04 32.62
CA GLN A 101 -39.49 -1.10 33.06
C GLN A 101 -38.77 -2.45 33.19
N LEU A 102 -37.91 -2.78 32.22
CA LEU A 102 -37.15 -4.03 32.26
C LEU A 102 -36.14 -4.03 33.42
N ALA A 103 -35.50 -2.89 33.70
CA ALA A 103 -34.57 -2.76 34.81
C ALA A 103 -35.27 -2.88 36.16
N GLU A 104 -36.46 -2.29 36.30
CA GLU A 104 -37.33 -2.44 37.48
C GLU A 104 -37.75 -3.90 37.67
N ASP A 105 -38.23 -4.56 36.60
CA ASP A 105 -38.61 -5.98 36.61
C ASP A 105 -37.45 -6.89 37.09
N ILE A 106 -36.21 -6.57 36.71
CA ILE A 106 -35.00 -7.30 37.10
C ILE A 106 -34.60 -6.99 38.55
N SER A 107 -34.75 -5.73 38.98
CA SER A 107 -34.41 -5.32 40.34
C SER A 107 -35.27 -5.99 41.41
N VAL A 108 -36.52 -6.34 41.08
CA VAL A 108 -37.42 -7.10 41.96
C VAL A 108 -36.99 -8.58 42.10
N GLN A 109 -36.09 -9.05 41.22
CA GLN A 109 -35.64 -10.44 41.14
C GLN A 109 -34.17 -10.60 41.58
N ASP A 110 -33.69 -9.74 42.48
CA ASP A 110 -32.30 -9.70 42.95
C ASP A 110 -31.24 -9.64 41.82
N GLY A 111 -31.62 -9.10 40.65
CA GLY A 111 -30.71 -8.96 39.51
C GLY A 111 -30.64 -10.17 38.57
N TYR A 112 -31.40 -11.24 38.82
CA TYR A 112 -31.42 -12.40 37.93
C TYR A 112 -32.27 -12.15 36.69
N LEU A 113 -31.70 -12.41 35.50
CA LEU A 113 -32.39 -12.28 34.22
C LEU A 113 -33.07 -13.59 33.82
N THR A 114 -34.39 -13.58 33.71
CA THR A 114 -35.13 -14.69 33.08
C THR A 114 -34.92 -14.71 31.56
N ALA A 115 -35.11 -15.87 30.92
CA ALA A 115 -35.00 -16.02 29.47
C ALA A 115 -35.90 -15.04 28.69
N ASN A 116 -37.11 -14.75 29.21
CA ASN A 116 -38.04 -13.80 28.60
C ASN A 116 -37.53 -12.35 28.72
N GLN A 117 -37.04 -11.95 29.90
CA GLN A 117 -36.42 -10.63 30.07
C GLN A 117 -35.18 -10.46 29.20
N GLN A 118 -34.39 -11.52 29.02
CA GLN A 118 -33.23 -11.50 28.12
C GLN A 118 -33.66 -11.29 26.66
N ALA A 119 -34.71 -11.97 26.22
CA ALA A 119 -35.30 -11.76 24.89
C ALA A 119 -35.85 -10.33 24.72
N ARG A 120 -36.51 -9.77 25.74
CA ARG A 120 -36.97 -8.37 25.77
C ARG A 120 -35.79 -7.40 25.65
N PHE A 121 -34.71 -7.60 26.42
CA PHE A 121 -33.49 -6.79 26.36
C PHE A 121 -32.88 -6.83 24.95
N ASN A 122 -32.68 -8.03 24.40
CA ASN A 122 -32.10 -8.23 23.08
C ASN A 122 -32.92 -7.53 21.99
N THR A 123 -34.26 -7.52 22.13
CA THR A 123 -35.17 -6.81 21.22
C THR A 123 -34.99 -5.29 21.32
N ILE A 124 -34.94 -4.74 22.55
CA ILE A 124 -34.70 -3.30 22.79
C ILE A 124 -33.33 -2.90 22.22
N HIS A 125 -32.30 -3.71 22.49
CA HIS A 125 -30.93 -3.46 22.02
C HIS A 125 -30.85 -3.46 20.49
N ARG A 126 -31.48 -4.45 19.83
CA ARG A 126 -31.55 -4.54 18.36
C ARG A 126 -32.24 -3.32 17.75
N GLN A 127 -33.39 -2.92 18.30
CA GLN A 127 -34.09 -1.72 17.83
C GLN A 127 -33.26 -0.44 18.05
N ALA A 128 -32.60 -0.29 19.19
CA ALA A 128 -31.72 0.85 19.44
C ALA A 128 -30.59 0.91 18.40
N TYR A 129 -29.99 -0.23 18.07
CA TYR A 129 -28.97 -0.35 17.04
C TYR A 129 -29.48 0.04 15.65
N GLU A 130 -30.66 -0.44 15.24
CA GLU A 130 -31.28 -0.11 13.96
C GLU A 130 -31.59 1.39 13.82
N ILE A 131 -32.10 2.02 14.87
CA ILE A 131 -32.37 3.46 14.94
C ILE A 131 -31.07 4.23 14.70
N ARG A 132 -29.99 3.87 15.41
CA ARG A 132 -28.66 4.49 15.24
C ARG A 132 -28.12 4.31 13.82
N ARG A 133 -28.26 3.12 13.22
CA ARG A 133 -27.87 2.88 11.81
C ARG A 133 -28.69 3.71 10.82
N ARG A 134 -29.99 3.90 11.07
CA ARG A 134 -30.84 4.76 10.23
C ARG A 134 -30.48 6.24 10.39
N ALA A 135 -30.20 6.69 11.62
CA ALA A 135 -29.73 8.04 11.90
C ALA A 135 -28.41 8.33 11.17
N GLU A 136 -27.45 7.41 11.22
CA GLU A 136 -26.17 7.55 10.51
C GLU A 136 -26.36 7.67 8.99
N ARG A 137 -27.26 6.89 8.39
CA ARG A 137 -27.55 6.98 6.96
C ARG A 137 -28.06 8.37 6.54
N ASN A 138 -28.71 9.09 7.45
CA ASN A 138 -29.28 10.42 7.23
C ASN A 138 -28.28 11.58 7.51
N CYS A 139 -27.12 11.30 8.11
CA CYS A 139 -26.12 12.32 8.44
C CYS A 139 -25.63 13.09 7.21
N TRP A 140 -25.28 12.40 6.12
CA TRP A 140 -24.97 13.02 4.82
C TRP A 140 -24.92 11.99 3.68
N LYS A 141 -24.90 12.48 2.44
CA LYS A 141 -24.72 11.66 1.24
C LYS A 141 -23.23 11.63 0.86
N LEU A 142 -22.66 10.43 0.78
CA LEU A 142 -21.32 10.20 0.23
C LEU A 142 -21.34 10.50 -1.27
N SER A 143 -20.62 11.54 -1.72
CA SER A 143 -20.41 11.80 -3.14
C SER A 143 -19.05 11.27 -3.55
N MET A 144 -19.02 10.04 -4.07
CA MET A 144 -17.80 9.34 -4.52
C MET A 144 -17.60 9.44 -6.04
N GLY A 145 -18.24 10.42 -6.69
CA GLY A 145 -18.22 10.58 -8.14
C GLY A 145 -16.83 10.96 -8.67
N LYS A 146 -16.62 10.77 -9.98
CA LYS A 146 -15.37 11.09 -10.68
C LYS A 146 -15.03 12.60 -10.72
N VAL A 147 -15.83 13.49 -10.13
CA VAL A 147 -15.63 14.94 -10.19
C VAL A 147 -15.69 15.49 -8.77
N HIS A 148 -14.72 16.31 -8.40
CA HIS A 148 -14.69 16.95 -7.08
C HIS A 148 -15.96 17.77 -6.87
N TRP A 149 -16.66 17.48 -5.78
CA TRP A 149 -17.90 18.17 -5.47
C TRP A 149 -17.62 19.55 -4.84
N SER A 150 -18.16 20.60 -5.45
CA SER A 150 -18.27 21.94 -4.89
C SER A 150 -19.66 22.51 -5.19
N PRO A 151 -20.16 23.51 -4.43
CA PRO A 151 -21.42 24.19 -4.74
C PRO A 151 -21.49 24.71 -6.18
N GLN A 152 -20.38 25.27 -6.68
CA GLN A 152 -20.26 25.79 -8.05
C GLN A 152 -20.39 24.66 -9.09
N MET A 153 -19.73 23.52 -8.86
CA MET A 153 -19.89 22.34 -9.74
C MET A 153 -21.30 21.75 -9.69
N GLN A 154 -21.93 21.78 -8.51
CA GLN A 154 -23.30 21.29 -8.35
C GLN A 154 -24.30 22.17 -9.11
N GLN A 155 -24.13 23.50 -9.09
CA GLN A 155 -24.99 24.43 -9.82
C GLN A 155 -24.94 24.15 -11.33
N LYS A 156 -23.75 23.97 -11.91
CA LYS A 156 -23.59 23.61 -13.33
C LYS A 156 -24.23 22.26 -13.65
N TRP A 157 -24.03 21.26 -12.79
CA TRP A 157 -24.67 19.94 -12.96
C TRP A 157 -26.20 20.03 -12.88
N ASP A 158 -26.75 20.85 -11.99
CA ASP A 158 -28.18 21.01 -11.83
C ASP A 158 -28.84 21.65 -13.07
N ARG A 159 -28.17 22.62 -13.70
CA ARG A 159 -28.60 23.23 -14.97
C ARG A 159 -28.57 22.21 -16.11
N LEU A 160 -27.49 21.45 -16.24
CA LEU A 160 -27.39 20.36 -17.22
C LEU A 160 -28.47 19.30 -17.04
N HIS A 161 -28.67 18.84 -15.80
CA HIS A 161 -29.66 17.83 -15.47
C HIS A 161 -31.08 18.33 -15.75
N LEU A 162 -31.36 19.61 -15.54
CA LEU A 162 -32.64 20.23 -15.88
C LEU A 162 -32.92 20.14 -17.39
N TYR A 163 -31.99 20.62 -18.22
CA TYR A 163 -32.17 20.59 -19.68
C TYR A 163 -32.30 19.15 -20.21
N GLN A 164 -31.52 18.20 -19.69
CA GLN A 164 -31.67 16.78 -20.05
C GLN A 164 -33.07 16.25 -19.75
N LEU A 165 -33.64 16.56 -18.57
CA LEU A 165 -34.99 16.12 -18.22
C LEU A 165 -36.06 16.76 -19.10
N LEU A 166 -35.89 18.03 -19.50
CA LEU A 166 -36.83 18.71 -20.40
C LEU A 166 -36.78 18.16 -21.83
N ILE A 167 -35.58 17.88 -22.35
CA ILE A 167 -35.41 17.22 -23.66
C ILE A 167 -36.03 15.81 -23.64
N LEU A 168 -35.81 15.03 -22.58
CA LEU A 168 -36.44 13.72 -22.43
C LEU A 168 -37.98 13.81 -22.35
N GLY A 169 -38.50 14.89 -21.74
CA GLY A 169 -39.93 15.18 -21.71
C GLY A 169 -40.52 15.44 -23.10
N HIS A 170 -39.84 16.23 -23.94
CA HIS A 170 -40.23 16.45 -25.35
C HIS A 170 -40.24 15.14 -26.15
N LYS A 171 -39.30 14.22 -25.87
CA LYS A 171 -39.24 12.88 -26.45
C LYS A 171 -40.24 11.88 -25.86
N GLN A 172 -41.26 12.35 -25.12
CA GLN A 172 -42.30 11.54 -24.47
C GLN A 172 -41.77 10.47 -23.50
N VAL A 173 -40.55 10.64 -22.98
CA VAL A 173 -39.99 9.74 -21.96
C VAL A 173 -40.49 10.17 -20.58
N ARG A 174 -41.02 9.22 -19.81
CA ARG A 174 -41.55 9.50 -18.46
C ARG A 174 -40.45 10.05 -17.54
N THR A 175 -40.56 11.33 -17.17
CA THR A 175 -39.67 11.98 -16.21
C THR A 175 -40.39 12.39 -14.93
N SER A 176 -39.65 12.52 -13.82
CA SER A 176 -40.23 12.91 -12.53
C SER A 176 -40.57 14.42 -12.52
N SER A 177 -41.86 14.76 -12.62
CA SER A 177 -42.35 16.14 -12.55
C SER A 177 -41.91 16.88 -11.27
N ARG A 178 -41.90 16.17 -10.13
CA ARG A 178 -41.41 16.70 -8.84
C ARG A 178 -39.91 17.06 -8.90
N LYS A 179 -39.10 16.30 -9.64
CA LYS A 179 -37.66 16.57 -9.80
C LYS A 179 -37.43 17.77 -10.71
N VAL A 180 -38.19 17.89 -11.80
CA VAL A 180 -38.14 19.04 -12.72
C VAL A 180 -38.48 20.33 -11.99
N ARG A 181 -39.61 20.41 -11.28
CA ARG A 181 -39.99 21.60 -10.49
C ARG A 181 -38.92 22.01 -9.47
N ARG A 182 -38.32 21.03 -8.78
CA ARG A 182 -37.25 21.29 -7.82
C ARG A 182 -36.00 21.86 -8.51
N LEU A 183 -35.66 21.36 -9.69
CA LEU A 183 -34.52 21.86 -10.46
C LEU A 183 -34.78 23.27 -10.99
N LEU A 184 -35.95 23.54 -11.59
CA LEU A 184 -36.35 24.88 -12.04
C LEU A 184 -36.13 25.92 -10.94
N LYS A 185 -36.66 25.66 -9.72
CA LYS A 185 -36.49 26.52 -8.55
C LYS A 185 -35.02 26.66 -8.13
N ARG A 186 -34.26 25.57 -8.11
CA ARG A 186 -32.86 25.56 -7.64
C ARG A 186 -31.90 26.23 -8.63
N THR A 187 -32.18 26.17 -9.92
CA THR A 187 -31.35 26.79 -10.96
C THR A 187 -31.76 28.23 -11.30
N GLY A 188 -32.92 28.69 -10.82
CA GLY A 188 -33.48 30.00 -11.15
C GLY A 188 -33.98 30.11 -12.60
N LEU A 189 -34.18 28.99 -13.29
CA LEU A 189 -34.56 28.93 -14.70
C LEU A 189 -36.05 28.60 -14.83
N THR A 190 -36.92 29.48 -14.30
CA THR A 190 -38.37 29.26 -14.17
C THR A 190 -39.07 28.94 -15.48
N ASP A 191 -38.62 29.53 -16.58
CA ASP A 191 -39.25 29.45 -17.89
C ASP A 191 -38.59 28.45 -18.84
N ALA A 192 -37.59 27.69 -18.38
CA ALA A 192 -36.88 26.72 -19.22
C ALA A 192 -37.80 25.65 -19.82
N TRP A 193 -38.91 25.31 -19.17
CA TRP A 193 -39.87 24.31 -19.66
C TRP A 193 -40.68 24.78 -20.88
N LYS A 194 -40.71 26.09 -21.17
CA LYS A 194 -41.43 26.67 -22.32
C LYS A 194 -40.60 26.66 -23.61
N LEU A 195 -39.33 26.29 -23.53
CA LEU A 195 -38.41 26.31 -24.66
C LEU A 195 -38.66 25.14 -25.61
N SER A 196 -38.40 25.36 -26.90
CA SER A 196 -38.44 24.31 -27.92
C SER A 196 -37.36 23.27 -27.66
N GLU A 197 -37.51 22.06 -28.22
CA GLU A 197 -36.46 21.04 -28.12
C GLU A 197 -35.12 21.53 -28.67
N ALA A 198 -35.13 22.23 -29.81
CA ALA A 198 -33.92 22.78 -30.43
C ALA A 198 -33.20 23.77 -29.50
N ASP A 199 -33.94 24.69 -28.89
CA ASP A 199 -33.38 25.67 -27.94
C ASP A 199 -32.83 24.99 -26.69
N LEU A 200 -33.52 23.96 -26.18
CA LEU A 200 -33.07 23.18 -25.03
C LEU A 200 -31.77 22.43 -25.33
N GLN A 201 -31.65 21.84 -26.53
CA GLN A 201 -30.44 21.16 -26.97
C GLN A 201 -29.26 22.14 -27.13
N ALA A 202 -29.50 23.31 -27.73
CA ALA A 202 -28.49 24.36 -27.87
C ALA A 202 -28.00 24.86 -26.49
N LYS A 203 -28.92 25.14 -25.56
CA LYS A 203 -28.57 25.55 -24.19
C LYS A 203 -27.87 24.45 -23.41
N TRP A 204 -28.29 23.20 -23.58
CA TRP A 204 -27.61 22.06 -22.97
C TRP A 204 -26.16 21.95 -23.47
N TYR A 205 -25.93 22.11 -24.78
CA TYR A 205 -24.60 22.04 -25.37
C TYR A 205 -23.66 23.10 -24.79
N LEU A 206 -24.10 24.36 -24.71
CA LEU A 206 -23.33 25.47 -24.13
C LEU A 206 -22.96 25.21 -22.66
N GLU A 207 -23.94 24.81 -21.85
CA GLU A 207 -23.72 24.49 -20.43
C GLU A 207 -22.83 23.25 -20.26
N HIS A 208 -22.85 22.34 -21.23
CA HIS A 208 -22.04 21.13 -21.18
C HIS A 208 -20.58 21.43 -21.50
N GLN A 209 -20.31 22.35 -22.43
CA GLN A 209 -18.97 22.87 -22.68
C GLN A 209 -18.42 23.59 -21.45
N ASP A 210 -19.19 24.48 -20.84
CA ASP A 210 -18.80 25.20 -19.62
C ASP A 210 -18.55 24.22 -18.45
N TYR A 211 -19.42 23.21 -18.27
CA TYR A 211 -19.18 22.14 -17.30
C TYR A 211 -17.89 21.36 -17.57
N LYS A 212 -17.60 21.01 -18.83
CA LYS A 212 -16.36 20.31 -19.22
C LYS A 212 -15.13 21.15 -18.92
N GLU A 213 -15.17 22.44 -19.24
CA GLU A 213 -14.08 23.37 -18.95
C GLU A 213 -13.86 23.52 -17.44
N ALA A 214 -14.94 23.76 -16.69
CA ALA A 214 -14.91 23.85 -15.23
C ALA A 214 -14.37 22.57 -14.60
N LYS A 215 -14.81 21.39 -15.08
CA LYS A 215 -14.29 20.09 -14.66
C LYS A 215 -12.79 19.92 -14.92
N ARG A 216 -12.27 20.45 -16.03
CA ARG A 216 -10.85 20.36 -16.39
C ARG A 216 -9.98 21.34 -15.59
N LYS A 217 -10.40 22.60 -15.49
CA LYS A 217 -9.57 23.70 -14.99
C LYS A 217 -9.84 24.06 -13.52
N ARG A 218 -11.10 24.05 -13.08
CA ARG A 218 -11.52 24.72 -11.84
C ARG A 218 -12.07 23.80 -10.75
N ALA A 219 -12.50 22.58 -11.08
CA ALA A 219 -13.19 21.69 -10.14
C ALA A 219 -12.34 21.35 -8.89
N HIS A 220 -11.02 21.19 -9.05
CA HIS A 220 -10.12 20.97 -7.92
C HIS A 220 -9.99 22.23 -7.04
N GLN A 221 -9.78 23.39 -7.66
CA GLN A 221 -9.65 24.66 -6.97
C GLN A 221 -10.92 25.02 -6.18
N TRP A 222 -12.10 24.97 -6.81
CA TRP A 222 -13.37 25.23 -6.13
C TRP A 222 -13.67 24.27 -4.98
N ARG A 223 -13.11 23.05 -5.03
CA ARG A 223 -13.19 22.11 -3.91
C ARG A 223 -12.33 22.54 -2.74
N LEU A 224 -11.10 23.00 -3.01
CA LEU A 224 -10.20 23.51 -1.98
C LEU A 224 -10.79 24.74 -1.30
N GLU A 225 -11.23 25.73 -2.08
CA GLU A 225 -11.88 26.95 -1.57
C GLU A 225 -13.09 26.62 -0.70
N TYR A 226 -13.97 25.73 -1.15
CA TYR A 226 -15.13 25.30 -0.36
C TYR A 226 -14.75 24.65 0.99
N LEU A 227 -13.68 23.83 0.98
CA LEU A 227 -13.17 23.21 2.20
C LEU A 227 -12.54 24.24 3.14
N GLU A 228 -11.85 25.24 2.60
CA GLU A 228 -11.29 26.36 3.35
C GLU A 228 -12.40 27.17 4.04
N THR A 229 -13.44 27.58 3.31
CA THR A 229 -14.60 28.29 3.88
C THR A 229 -15.27 27.46 4.99
N ARG A 230 -15.45 26.15 4.79
CA ARG A 230 -15.96 25.25 5.83
C ARG A 230 -15.04 25.17 7.04
N SER A 231 -13.73 25.17 6.82
CA SER A 231 -12.75 25.09 7.90
C SER A 231 -12.70 26.40 8.70
N ALA A 232 -12.79 27.55 8.04
CA ALA A 232 -12.88 28.87 8.68
C ALA A 232 -14.16 29.00 9.53
N ALA A 233 -15.30 28.53 9.02
CA ALA A 233 -16.54 28.44 9.78
C ALA A 233 -16.48 27.47 10.98
N VAL A 234 -15.55 26.50 10.96
CA VAL A 234 -15.25 25.60 12.10
C VAL A 234 -14.16 26.20 13.01
N GLN A 235 -13.30 27.10 12.50
CA GLN A 235 -12.29 27.84 13.26
C GLN A 235 -12.95 28.88 14.16
N SER A 236 -13.95 29.63 13.66
CA SER A 236 -14.74 30.57 14.48
C SER A 236 -15.53 29.89 15.60
N ALA A 237 -15.72 28.56 15.53
CA ALA A 237 -16.48 27.79 16.51
C ALA A 237 -15.65 27.12 17.62
N LYS A 238 -14.31 26.98 17.54
CA LYS A 238 -13.47 26.53 18.68
C LYS A 238 -12.03 27.06 18.60
N LYS A 239 -11.49 27.64 19.69
CA LYS A 239 -10.06 28.00 19.84
C LYS A 239 -9.18 26.73 19.89
N GLY A 240 -8.03 26.72 19.20
CA GLY A 240 -6.97 25.71 19.38
C GLY A 240 -6.23 25.24 18.11
N ASN A 241 -4.88 25.17 18.22
CA ASN A 241 -3.88 24.96 17.15
C ASN A 241 -3.85 23.54 16.51
N ILE A 242 -4.58 22.56 17.06
CA ILE A 242 -4.72 21.18 16.52
C ILE A 242 -5.34 21.15 15.11
N LYS A 243 -6.07 22.21 14.74
CA LYS A 243 -6.83 22.32 13.49
C LYS A 243 -5.96 22.57 12.26
N ALA A 244 -4.78 23.19 12.41
CA ALA A 244 -3.84 23.41 11.31
C ALA A 244 -3.18 22.09 10.83
N CYS A 245 -2.86 21.19 11.76
CA CYS A 245 -2.42 19.83 11.46
C CYS A 245 -3.52 19.05 10.70
N THR A 246 -4.76 19.11 11.16
CA THR A 246 -5.91 18.46 10.49
C THR A 246 -6.15 18.99 9.07
N ARG A 247 -5.88 20.28 8.82
CA ARG A 247 -5.89 20.92 7.48
C ARG A 247 -4.80 20.33 6.59
N ARG A 248 -3.56 20.22 7.10
CA ARG A 248 -2.41 19.64 6.38
C ARG A 248 -2.66 18.17 6.03
N THR A 249 -3.15 17.36 6.98
CA THR A 249 -3.43 15.93 6.76
C THR A 249 -4.57 15.70 5.77
N ARG A 250 -5.63 16.53 5.77
CA ARG A 250 -6.75 16.39 4.80
C ARG A 250 -6.34 16.80 3.39
N VAL A 251 -5.60 17.90 3.25
CA VAL A 251 -5.07 18.34 1.95
C VAL A 251 -4.06 17.33 1.43
N GLN A 252 -3.15 16.81 2.27
CA GLN A 252 -2.21 15.73 1.91
C GLN A 252 -2.93 14.45 1.48
N ARG A 253 -3.93 13.96 2.25
CA ARG A 253 -4.72 12.77 1.85
C ARG A 253 -5.48 12.98 0.54
N MET A 254 -5.94 14.20 0.25
CA MET A 254 -6.57 14.50 -1.04
C MET A 254 -5.55 14.58 -2.18
N ALA A 255 -4.39 15.19 -1.95
CA ALA A 255 -3.29 15.22 -2.90
C ALA A 255 -2.83 13.79 -3.24
N GLN A 256 -2.68 12.93 -2.24
CA GLN A 256 -2.30 11.53 -2.39
C GLN A 256 -3.36 10.71 -3.14
N LYS A 257 -4.66 10.98 -2.90
CA LYS A 257 -5.78 10.39 -3.67
C LYS A 257 -5.84 10.89 -5.11
N GLU A 258 -5.58 12.17 -5.34
CA GLU A 258 -5.49 12.75 -6.68
C GLU A 258 -4.26 12.23 -7.42
N GLU A 259 -3.16 12.01 -6.73
CA GLU A 259 -1.95 11.42 -7.27
C GLU A 259 -2.19 9.96 -7.68
N THR A 260 -2.76 9.12 -6.81
CA THR A 260 -3.15 7.75 -7.18
C THR A 260 -4.16 7.73 -8.33
N ARG A 261 -5.04 8.73 -8.39
CA ARG A 261 -6.05 8.85 -9.44
C ARG A 261 -5.48 9.38 -10.76
N ARG A 262 -4.49 10.27 -10.72
CA ARG A 262 -3.70 10.72 -11.87
C ARG A 262 -2.87 9.55 -12.36
N ARG A 263 -2.12 8.86 -11.50
CA ARG A 263 -1.41 7.61 -11.84
C ARG A 263 -2.34 6.63 -12.57
N ARG A 264 -3.54 6.35 -12.04
CA ARG A 264 -4.55 5.48 -12.70
C ARG A 264 -5.15 6.04 -14.01
N LYS A 265 -5.14 7.36 -14.20
CA LYS A 265 -5.73 8.03 -15.38
C LYS A 265 -4.69 8.25 -16.48
N THR A 266 -3.43 8.45 -16.11
CA THR A 266 -2.28 8.57 -17.01
C THR A 266 -1.78 7.20 -17.45
N GLN A 267 -1.86 6.17 -16.59
CA GLN A 267 -1.26 4.85 -16.86
C GLN A 267 -2.19 3.82 -17.53
N GLY A 268 -3.50 4.07 -17.65
CA GLY A 268 -4.43 2.99 -18.00
C GLY A 268 -4.30 1.79 -17.03
N LYS A 269 -4.90 0.65 -17.35
CA LYS A 269 -4.47 -0.65 -16.80
C LYS A 269 -3.46 -1.20 -17.80
N GLY A 270 -2.19 -1.23 -17.41
CA GLY A 270 -1.07 -1.67 -18.26
C GLY A 270 -0.42 -0.48 -18.97
N PHE A 271 0.73 -0.04 -18.46
CA PHE A 271 1.59 0.89 -19.19
C PHE A 271 2.45 0.06 -20.15
N SER A 272 2.23 0.25 -21.46
CA SER A 272 3.02 -0.34 -22.55
C SER A 272 3.52 0.74 -23.52
N GLY A 273 3.81 1.94 -23.02
CA GLY A 273 4.44 3.01 -23.80
C GLY A 273 5.95 3.03 -23.53
N GLY A 274 6.77 3.06 -24.58
CA GLY A 274 8.22 3.27 -24.45
C GLY A 274 8.55 4.64 -23.84
N LEU A 275 9.79 4.79 -23.37
CA LEU A 275 10.30 6.01 -22.74
C LEU A 275 10.27 7.20 -23.74
N GLU A 276 9.39 8.19 -23.56
CA GLU A 276 9.22 9.31 -24.51
C GLU A 276 10.21 10.47 -24.31
N GLN A 277 10.80 10.61 -23.11
CA GLN A 277 11.75 11.69 -22.80
C GLN A 277 12.62 11.35 -21.59
N ILE A 278 13.89 11.79 -21.61
CA ILE A 278 14.82 11.73 -20.46
C ILE A 278 15.37 13.12 -20.17
N LYS A 279 15.77 13.35 -18.92
CA LYS A 279 16.56 14.52 -18.55
C LYS A 279 18.00 14.09 -18.34
N VAL A 280 18.92 14.66 -19.11
CA VAL A 280 20.36 14.42 -18.98
C VAL A 280 20.99 15.67 -18.40
N ALA A 281 21.83 15.51 -17.37
CA ALA A 281 22.64 16.59 -16.85
C ALA A 281 23.81 16.85 -17.82
N GLN A 282 23.84 18.02 -18.44
CA GLN A 282 25.00 18.49 -19.19
C GLN A 282 25.83 19.40 -18.28
N VAL A 283 27.12 19.15 -18.20
CA VAL A 283 28.06 20.00 -17.45
C VAL A 283 28.56 21.07 -18.42
N ALA A 284 28.26 22.34 -18.14
CA ALA A 284 28.81 23.48 -18.86
C ALA A 284 30.31 23.63 -18.57
N GLN A 285 31.02 24.38 -19.43
CA GLN A 285 32.47 24.57 -19.31
C GLN A 285 32.91 25.23 -17.99
N ASP A 286 31.98 25.84 -17.25
CA ASP A 286 32.16 26.43 -15.93
C ASP A 286 31.92 25.46 -14.76
N GLY A 287 31.62 24.18 -15.04
CA GLY A 287 31.34 23.16 -14.03
C GLY A 287 29.91 23.13 -13.52
N THR A 288 29.02 24.00 -14.02
CA THR A 288 27.60 23.98 -13.64
C THR A 288 26.82 22.94 -14.46
N SER A 289 26.02 22.12 -13.79
CA SER A 289 25.21 21.09 -14.45
C SER A 289 23.79 21.60 -14.73
N HIS A 290 23.41 21.71 -16.01
CA HIS A 290 22.05 22.03 -16.44
C HIS A 290 21.32 20.79 -16.97
N TRP A 291 20.04 20.65 -16.59
CA TRP A 291 19.21 19.53 -17.03
C TRP A 291 18.60 19.82 -18.40
N VAL A 292 19.03 19.07 -19.41
CA VAL A 292 18.45 19.15 -20.76
C VAL A 292 17.41 18.04 -20.93
N THR A 293 16.24 18.38 -21.47
CA THR A 293 15.20 17.39 -21.80
C THR A 293 15.43 16.87 -23.21
N CYS A 294 15.75 15.58 -23.33
CA CYS A 294 15.98 14.89 -24.59
C CYS A 294 14.72 14.13 -24.99
N GLN A 295 14.22 14.38 -26.20
CA GLN A 295 12.98 13.77 -26.74
C GLN A 295 13.22 12.98 -28.03
N SER A 296 14.43 13.02 -28.59
CA SER A 296 14.77 12.23 -29.78
C SER A 296 15.19 10.81 -29.38
N LYS A 297 14.78 9.81 -30.18
CA LYS A 297 15.13 8.39 -29.95
C LYS A 297 16.63 8.18 -29.75
N ARG A 298 17.46 8.83 -30.57
CA ARG A 298 18.92 8.75 -30.48
C ARG A 298 19.45 9.29 -29.14
N LEU A 299 19.03 10.48 -28.72
CA LEU A 299 19.49 11.06 -27.45
C LEU A 299 18.94 10.29 -26.24
N LEU A 300 17.74 9.72 -26.38
CA LEU A 300 17.15 8.81 -25.41
C LEU A 300 18.02 7.56 -25.22
N GLU A 301 18.39 6.89 -26.30
CA GLU A 301 19.26 5.72 -26.29
C GLU A 301 20.65 6.05 -25.73
N GLU A 302 21.30 7.11 -26.24
CA GLU A 302 22.62 7.56 -25.78
C GLU A 302 22.61 7.94 -24.28
N GLY A 303 21.61 8.70 -23.83
CA GLY A 303 21.48 9.07 -22.42
C GLY A 303 21.14 7.89 -21.51
N CYS A 304 20.31 6.93 -21.96
CA CYS A 304 20.05 5.70 -21.23
C CYS A 304 21.30 4.82 -21.15
N MET A 305 22.09 4.73 -22.22
CA MET A 305 23.36 4.00 -22.22
C MET A 305 24.38 4.64 -21.27
N GLN A 306 24.50 5.97 -21.29
CA GLN A 306 25.42 6.68 -20.40
C GLN A 306 25.00 6.53 -18.93
N GLU A 307 23.72 6.69 -18.62
CA GLU A 307 23.18 6.48 -17.28
C GLU A 307 23.34 5.03 -16.82
N ASN A 308 23.11 4.05 -17.70
CA ASN A 308 23.36 2.65 -17.40
C ASN A 308 24.84 2.38 -17.11
N ARG A 309 25.77 2.93 -17.91
CA ARG A 309 27.22 2.84 -17.63
C ARG A 309 27.55 3.43 -16.26
N LEU A 310 27.06 4.63 -15.97
CA LEU A 310 27.25 5.26 -14.67
C LEU A 310 26.70 4.40 -13.54
N ARG A 311 25.53 3.78 -13.70
CA ARG A 311 24.95 2.87 -12.70
C ARG A 311 25.78 1.60 -12.51
N TYR A 312 26.20 0.94 -13.59
CA TYR A 312 27.01 -0.27 -13.48
C TYR A 312 28.42 0.02 -12.92
N ASP A 313 29.01 1.17 -13.27
CA ASP A 313 30.34 1.57 -12.80
C ASP A 313 30.35 2.09 -11.36
N GLN A 314 29.21 2.37 -10.73
CA GLN A 314 29.13 2.72 -9.30
C GLN A 314 29.81 1.68 -8.40
N THR A 315 29.74 0.41 -8.81
CA THR A 315 30.36 -0.71 -8.10
C THR A 315 31.89 -0.75 -8.23
N ARG A 316 32.46 -0.02 -9.21
CA ARG A 316 33.91 0.16 -9.41
C ARG A 316 34.42 1.48 -8.85
N TYR A 317 33.66 2.57 -9.03
CA TYR A 317 34.03 3.92 -8.61
C TYR A 317 32.79 4.82 -8.43
N PRO A 318 32.73 5.69 -7.41
CA PRO A 318 33.72 5.93 -6.36
C PRO A 318 33.64 4.96 -5.18
N TYR A 319 32.61 4.10 -5.13
CA TYR A 319 32.36 3.19 -4.01
C TYR A 319 32.64 1.74 -4.41
N SER A 320 33.92 1.43 -4.65
CA SER A 320 34.31 0.09 -5.10
C SER A 320 33.81 -0.99 -4.14
N THR A 321 33.18 -2.03 -4.70
CA THR A 321 32.70 -3.20 -3.95
C THR A 321 33.78 -4.27 -3.92
N PRO A 322 33.81 -5.17 -2.91
CA PRO A 322 34.92 -6.14 -2.79
C PRO A 322 35.15 -7.01 -4.04
N HIS A 323 34.09 -7.41 -4.76
CA HIS A 323 34.22 -8.18 -6.01
C HIS A 323 34.74 -7.37 -7.20
N MET A 324 34.79 -6.04 -7.09
CA MET A 324 35.38 -5.13 -8.08
C MET A 324 36.81 -4.70 -7.70
N THR A 325 37.41 -5.34 -6.69
CA THR A 325 38.81 -5.14 -6.27
C THR A 325 39.62 -6.42 -6.40
N GLU A 326 40.92 -6.28 -6.66
CA GLU A 326 41.83 -7.43 -6.71
C GLU A 326 42.14 -7.98 -5.30
N PRO A 327 42.38 -9.30 -5.15
CA PRO A 327 42.41 -10.32 -6.20
C PRO A 327 41.02 -10.84 -6.63
N LEU A 328 39.98 -10.52 -5.86
CA LEU A 328 38.63 -11.11 -6.03
C LEU A 328 38.03 -10.85 -7.42
N TYR A 329 38.33 -9.70 -8.02
CA TYR A 329 37.91 -9.38 -9.38
C TYR A 329 38.50 -10.35 -10.40
N SER A 330 39.83 -10.53 -10.43
CA SER A 330 40.47 -11.47 -11.36
C SER A 330 40.18 -12.94 -11.02
N ASP A 331 39.96 -13.27 -9.76
CA ASP A 331 39.57 -14.61 -9.34
C ASP A 331 38.25 -15.07 -9.95
N PHE A 332 37.26 -14.18 -10.06
CA PHE A 332 35.92 -14.52 -10.54
C PHE A 332 35.58 -13.97 -11.94
N ASN A 333 36.44 -13.12 -12.53
CA ASN A 333 36.26 -12.60 -13.90
C ASN A 333 37.44 -12.93 -14.83
N GLY A 334 38.50 -13.56 -14.33
CA GLY A 334 39.68 -13.94 -15.10
C GLY A 334 39.62 -15.36 -15.67
N PRO A 335 40.74 -15.88 -16.21
CA PRO A 335 40.81 -17.21 -16.82
C PRO A 335 40.40 -18.36 -15.89
N ASN A 336 40.61 -18.20 -14.57
CA ASN A 336 40.33 -19.22 -13.56
C ASN A 336 38.92 -19.11 -12.96
N ALA A 337 38.08 -18.18 -13.41
CA ALA A 337 36.75 -17.90 -12.84
C ALA A 337 35.88 -19.15 -12.65
N LYS A 338 35.84 -20.03 -13.66
CA LYS A 338 35.07 -21.28 -13.59
C LYS A 338 35.60 -22.22 -12.48
N SER A 339 36.92 -22.40 -12.42
CA SER A 339 37.57 -23.24 -11.41
C SER A 339 37.36 -22.69 -10.00
N ASN A 340 37.53 -21.38 -9.82
CA ASN A 340 37.34 -20.69 -8.55
C ASN A 340 35.88 -20.73 -8.08
N SER A 341 34.92 -20.58 -9.00
CA SER A 341 33.49 -20.70 -8.68
C SER A 341 33.12 -22.12 -8.24
N GLN A 342 33.66 -23.15 -8.91
CA GLN A 342 33.47 -24.54 -8.50
C GLN A 342 34.14 -24.85 -7.16
N ALA A 343 35.35 -24.33 -6.93
CA ALA A 343 36.05 -24.44 -5.66
C ALA A 343 35.25 -23.77 -4.53
N LEU A 344 34.69 -22.58 -4.77
CA LEU A 344 33.86 -21.86 -3.80
C LEU A 344 32.61 -22.67 -3.44
N LEU A 345 31.89 -23.17 -4.44
CA LEU A 345 30.70 -24.00 -4.22
C LEU A 345 31.01 -25.27 -3.42
N ARG A 346 32.21 -25.85 -3.59
CA ARG A 346 32.70 -27.03 -2.86
C ARG A 346 33.33 -26.70 -1.49
N GLY A 347 33.45 -25.42 -1.13
CA GLY A 347 34.12 -24.98 0.09
C GLY A 347 35.65 -25.11 0.06
N LEU A 348 36.27 -25.21 -1.12
CA LEU A 348 37.71 -25.36 -1.35
C LEU A 348 38.40 -24.07 -1.85
N TYR A 349 37.67 -22.95 -1.92
CA TYR A 349 38.23 -21.67 -2.35
C TYR A 349 39.00 -21.00 -1.21
N GLU A 350 40.30 -20.77 -1.41
CA GLU A 350 41.23 -20.16 -0.45
C GLU A 350 41.50 -18.69 -0.80
N GLY A 351 40.46 -17.85 -0.74
CA GLY A 351 40.61 -16.40 -0.89
C GLY A 351 40.96 -15.73 0.43
N GLU A 352 42.15 -15.11 0.54
CA GLU A 352 42.53 -14.33 1.72
C GLU A 352 41.77 -13.00 1.75
N THR A 353 40.99 -12.77 2.81
CA THR A 353 40.37 -11.46 3.07
C THR A 353 40.20 -11.23 4.57
N ALA A 354 40.48 -10.00 5.00
CA ALA A 354 40.24 -9.55 6.37
C ALA A 354 38.81 -9.03 6.59
N ASP A 355 37.99 -8.92 5.54
CA ASP A 355 36.60 -8.45 5.65
C ASP A 355 35.68 -9.57 6.15
N PRO A 356 35.18 -9.50 7.40
CA PRO A 356 34.35 -10.55 7.98
C PRO A 356 33.00 -10.71 7.26
N TYR A 357 32.50 -9.68 6.59
CA TYR A 357 31.26 -9.76 5.81
C TYR A 357 31.47 -10.53 4.51
N LEU A 358 32.62 -10.32 3.85
CA LEU A 358 32.97 -11.07 2.65
C LEU A 358 33.23 -12.55 2.96
N VAL A 359 33.95 -12.85 4.06
CA VAL A 359 34.12 -14.25 4.52
C VAL A 359 32.76 -14.90 4.73
N SER A 360 31.86 -14.23 5.45
CA SER A 360 30.51 -14.74 5.69
C SER A 360 29.73 -14.92 4.38
N PHE A 361 29.84 -13.99 3.43
CA PHE A 361 29.14 -14.08 2.15
C PHE A 361 29.64 -15.27 1.32
N LEU A 362 30.96 -15.44 1.19
CA LEU A 362 31.57 -16.56 0.47
C LEU A 362 31.23 -17.91 1.11
N ASP A 363 31.17 -17.98 2.44
CA ASP A 363 30.75 -19.18 3.18
C ASP A 363 29.30 -19.57 2.85
N HIS A 364 28.39 -18.58 2.74
CA HIS A 364 26.99 -18.80 2.38
C HIS A 364 26.76 -19.00 0.87
N CYS A 365 27.76 -18.74 0.03
CA CYS A 365 27.74 -19.12 -1.39
C CYS A 365 28.02 -20.62 -1.58
N ARG A 366 28.47 -21.34 -0.54
CA ARG A 366 28.73 -22.78 -0.64
C ARG A 366 27.47 -23.55 -0.94
N ARG A 367 27.63 -24.67 -1.63
CA ARG A 367 26.54 -25.57 -1.92
C ARG A 367 26.07 -26.25 -0.62
N PRO A 368 24.75 -26.29 -0.35
CA PRO A 368 24.20 -27.11 0.73
C PRO A 368 24.51 -28.60 0.54
N GLU A 369 24.72 -29.31 1.65
CA GLU A 369 24.89 -30.76 1.65
C GLU A 369 23.63 -31.47 1.15
N GLY A 370 23.79 -32.57 0.40
CA GLY A 370 22.68 -33.39 -0.10
C GLY A 370 22.06 -32.99 -1.45
N LEU A 371 22.60 -31.97 -2.12
CA LEU A 371 22.17 -31.60 -3.48
C LEU A 371 23.07 -32.24 -4.56
N GLU A 372 22.48 -33.01 -5.48
CA GLU A 372 23.19 -33.68 -6.58
C GLU A 372 23.82 -32.71 -7.57
N ASP A 373 25.07 -32.96 -7.99
CA ASP A 373 25.78 -32.11 -8.95
C ASP A 373 25.06 -32.10 -10.31
N GLN A 374 24.55 -30.93 -10.69
CA GLN A 374 23.89 -30.74 -11.97
C GLN A 374 24.87 -30.02 -12.90
N PRO A 375 25.18 -30.58 -14.08
CA PRO A 375 26.03 -29.90 -15.04
C PRO A 375 25.35 -28.59 -15.47
N LEU A 376 25.99 -27.47 -15.15
CA LEU A 376 25.53 -26.14 -15.52
C LEU A 376 25.97 -25.85 -16.97
N GLU A 377 25.29 -26.46 -17.94
CA GLU A 377 25.41 -26.09 -19.34
C GLU A 377 24.33 -25.07 -19.66
N VAL A 378 24.71 -23.79 -19.66
CA VAL A 378 23.85 -22.70 -20.12
C VAL A 378 24.24 -22.42 -21.57
N ASP A 379 23.40 -22.83 -22.51
CA ASP A 379 23.62 -22.49 -23.91
C ASP A 379 23.27 -21.01 -24.20
N LEU A 380 23.61 -20.55 -25.41
CA LEU A 380 23.37 -19.16 -25.80
C LEU A 380 21.87 -18.84 -25.87
N GLU A 381 21.03 -19.81 -26.23
CA GLU A 381 19.59 -19.62 -26.37
C GLU A 381 18.94 -19.43 -24.98
N ASP A 382 19.33 -20.26 -24.01
CA ASP A 382 18.94 -20.15 -22.61
C ASP A 382 19.40 -18.84 -21.99
N HIS A 383 20.65 -18.44 -22.24
CA HIS A 383 21.17 -17.14 -21.78
C HIS A 383 20.34 -15.98 -22.34
N VAL A 384 20.09 -15.95 -23.65
CA VAL A 384 19.29 -14.90 -24.30
C VAL A 384 17.84 -14.92 -23.80
N SER A 385 17.25 -16.09 -23.63
CA SER A 385 15.89 -16.25 -23.11
C SER A 385 15.79 -15.74 -21.66
N PHE A 386 16.75 -16.06 -20.81
CA PHE A 386 16.81 -15.62 -19.42
C PHE A 386 16.80 -14.09 -19.31
N TRP A 387 17.65 -13.41 -20.08
CA TRP A 387 17.72 -11.94 -20.08
C TRP A 387 16.51 -11.28 -20.76
N ARG A 388 15.86 -11.93 -21.74
CA ARG A 388 14.65 -11.40 -22.39
C ARG A 388 13.41 -11.45 -21.50
N ASN A 389 13.29 -12.44 -20.62
CA ASN A 389 12.08 -12.68 -19.84
C ASN A 389 12.08 -12.02 -18.45
N GLY A 390 12.97 -11.04 -18.22
CA GLY A 390 13.00 -10.30 -16.96
C GLY A 390 13.64 -11.10 -15.83
N ALA A 391 14.95 -11.33 -15.94
CA ALA A 391 15.79 -12.03 -14.95
C ALA A 391 15.84 -11.41 -13.54
N GLY A 392 15.22 -10.24 -13.31
CA GLY A 392 15.26 -9.53 -12.04
C GLY A 392 14.82 -10.36 -10.83
N PRO A 393 13.60 -10.94 -10.82
CA PRO A 393 13.14 -11.72 -9.68
C PRO A 393 13.99 -12.98 -9.41
N PRO A 394 14.37 -13.82 -10.41
CA PRO A 394 15.28 -14.93 -10.18
C PRO A 394 16.64 -14.53 -9.61
N ILE A 395 17.25 -13.45 -10.13
CA ILE A 395 18.53 -12.92 -9.63
C ILE A 395 18.37 -12.47 -8.18
N TRP A 396 17.28 -11.78 -7.86
CA TRP A 396 17.02 -11.33 -6.49
C TRP A 396 16.83 -12.49 -5.53
N VAL A 397 16.14 -13.57 -5.92
CA VAL A 397 16.00 -14.77 -5.09
C VAL A 397 17.36 -15.39 -4.78
N ALA A 398 18.25 -15.51 -5.78
CA ALA A 398 19.60 -16.02 -5.58
C ALA A 398 20.41 -15.15 -4.59
N ILE A 399 20.35 -13.82 -4.76
CA ILE A 399 21.03 -12.86 -3.88
C ILE A 399 20.45 -12.90 -2.46
N SER A 400 19.13 -12.73 -2.33
CA SER A 400 18.46 -12.65 -1.02
C SER A 400 18.59 -13.92 -0.20
N SER A 401 18.70 -15.10 -0.83
CA SER A 401 18.94 -16.36 -0.13
C SER A 401 20.28 -16.37 0.63
N ILE A 402 21.35 -15.83 0.00
CA ILE A 402 22.67 -15.69 0.64
C ILE A 402 22.60 -14.67 1.77
N LEU A 403 21.98 -13.51 1.52
CA LEU A 403 21.84 -12.45 2.53
C LEU A 403 21.03 -12.94 3.76
N LEU A 404 19.96 -13.68 3.53
CA LEU A 404 19.15 -14.31 4.57
C LEU A 404 19.96 -15.31 5.37
N GLY A 405 20.74 -16.17 4.71
CA GLY A 405 21.65 -17.10 5.37
C GLY A 405 22.63 -16.37 6.31
N MET A 406 23.25 -15.29 5.83
CA MET A 406 24.14 -14.47 6.66
C MET A 406 23.43 -13.90 7.90
N MET A 407 22.18 -13.45 7.75
CA MET A 407 21.37 -12.95 8.88
C MET A 407 21.03 -14.07 9.88
N ILE A 408 20.61 -15.23 9.38
CA ILE A 408 20.25 -16.42 10.18
C ILE A 408 21.45 -16.92 10.98
N SER A 409 22.63 -17.05 10.37
CA SER A 409 23.84 -17.55 11.04
C SER A 409 24.33 -16.64 12.17
N LYS A 410 23.94 -15.36 12.16
CA LYS A 410 24.20 -14.40 13.24
C LYS A 410 23.06 -14.30 14.25
N GLY A 411 21.98 -15.05 14.07
CA GLY A 411 20.81 -15.05 14.96
C GLY A 411 19.97 -13.77 14.87
N PHE A 412 20.09 -13.01 13.78
CA PHE A 412 19.26 -11.82 13.57
C PHE A 412 17.88 -12.21 13.04
N GLY A 413 16.86 -11.43 13.39
CA GLY A 413 15.47 -11.71 13.08
C GLY A 413 14.59 -11.61 14.31
N PHE A 414 13.48 -12.32 14.28
CA PHE A 414 12.63 -12.50 15.43
C PHE A 414 12.07 -13.91 15.50
N ASP A 415 12.02 -14.42 16.71
CA ASP A 415 11.23 -15.56 17.12
C ASP A 415 10.10 -15.05 18.03
N PHE A 416 8.86 -15.41 17.74
CA PHE A 416 7.79 -15.15 18.71
C PHE A 416 6.79 -16.30 18.76
N LEU A 417 6.27 -16.51 19.96
CA LEU A 417 5.17 -17.41 20.20
C LEU A 417 3.86 -16.73 19.81
N MET A 418 3.19 -17.26 18.78
CA MET A 418 1.90 -16.74 18.35
C MET A 418 0.87 -16.91 19.47
N SER A 419 0.21 -15.80 19.86
CA SER A 419 -0.69 -15.78 21.03
C SER A 419 -1.96 -16.60 20.88
N ILE A 420 -2.35 -16.98 19.65
CA ILE A 420 -3.55 -17.77 19.38
C ILE A 420 -3.21 -19.26 19.29
N SER A 421 -2.25 -19.61 18.43
CA SER A 421 -1.89 -21.02 18.18
C SER A 421 -0.85 -21.59 19.12
N SER A 422 -0.17 -20.74 19.90
CA SER A 422 1.03 -21.12 20.65
C SER A 422 2.12 -21.76 19.75
N ALA A 423 2.11 -21.46 18.46
CA ALA A 423 3.15 -21.87 17.52
C ALA A 423 4.32 -20.89 17.56
N SER A 424 5.54 -21.41 17.41
CA SER A 424 6.73 -20.58 17.24
C SER A 424 6.86 -20.14 15.79
N LEU A 425 6.90 -18.84 15.53
CA LEU A 425 7.20 -18.28 14.22
C LEU A 425 8.60 -17.67 14.25
N LEU A 426 9.47 -18.14 13.34
CA LEU A 426 10.78 -17.54 13.07
C LEU A 426 10.72 -16.79 11.75
N ALA A 427 11.11 -15.51 11.74
CA ALA A 427 11.28 -14.76 10.52
C ALA A 427 12.38 -13.70 10.65
N ASN A 428 13.10 -13.44 9.55
CA ASN A 428 14.24 -12.53 9.52
C ASN A 428 13.91 -11.21 8.81
N CYS A 429 13.15 -11.26 7.72
CA CYS A 429 12.73 -10.09 6.96
C CYS A 429 11.47 -10.36 6.13
N PHE A 430 10.86 -9.29 5.63
CA PHE A 430 9.79 -9.34 4.65
C PHE A 430 10.30 -8.77 3.33
N CYS A 431 10.34 -9.59 2.29
CA CYS A 431 10.87 -9.21 0.97
C CYS A 431 9.76 -9.22 -0.08
N PHE A 432 9.68 -8.15 -0.87
CA PHE A 432 8.96 -8.11 -2.14
C PHE A 432 9.93 -7.65 -3.24
N VAL A 433 10.56 -8.61 -3.93
CA VAL A 433 11.72 -8.32 -4.79
C VAL A 433 12.73 -7.49 -3.99
N ASP A 434 13.27 -6.41 -4.56
CA ASP A 434 14.30 -5.56 -3.95
C ASP A 434 13.80 -4.73 -2.75
N ASP A 435 12.48 -4.56 -2.59
CA ASP A 435 11.89 -3.91 -1.41
C ASP A 435 11.93 -4.89 -0.23
N THR A 436 12.84 -4.67 0.73
CA THR A 436 13.02 -5.55 1.90
C THR A 436 12.97 -4.79 3.23
N ASP A 437 12.10 -5.26 4.12
CA ASP A 437 12.02 -4.85 5.52
C ASP A 437 12.80 -5.83 6.42
N VAL A 438 13.95 -5.39 6.92
CA VAL A 438 14.74 -6.16 7.91
C VAL A 438 14.13 -5.96 9.30
N CYS A 439 13.86 -7.06 10.00
CA CYS A 439 13.19 -7.03 11.29
C CYS A 439 14.09 -7.61 12.39
N GLN A 440 14.00 -7.03 13.59
CA GLN A 440 14.67 -7.54 14.79
C GLN A 440 13.72 -7.33 15.98
N ALA A 441 13.46 -8.39 16.74
CA ALA A 441 12.65 -8.32 17.95
C ALA A 441 13.45 -8.63 19.20
N ALA A 442 12.98 -8.12 20.34
CA ALA A 442 13.59 -8.38 21.62
C ALA A 442 13.28 -9.84 22.03
N PRO A 443 14.26 -10.62 22.50
CA PRO A 443 14.03 -12.00 22.94
C PRO A 443 13.12 -12.12 24.16
N SER A 444 12.85 -11.02 24.87
CA SER A 444 11.94 -10.99 26.02
C SER A 444 11.06 -9.74 26.00
N PRO A 445 9.78 -9.84 26.41
CA PRO A 445 8.88 -8.70 26.55
C PRO A 445 9.33 -7.70 27.64
N ASP A 446 10.25 -8.09 28.53
CA ASP A 446 10.75 -7.24 29.62
C ASP A 446 11.93 -6.35 29.18
N GLN A 447 12.50 -6.59 28.00
CA GLN A 447 13.56 -5.76 27.45
C GLN A 447 12.99 -4.46 26.86
N SER A 448 13.60 -3.33 27.21
CA SER A 448 13.16 -2.04 26.69
C SER A 448 13.55 -1.87 25.23
N GLY A 449 12.78 -1.09 24.46
CA GLY A 449 13.11 -0.78 23.08
C GLY A 449 14.50 -0.15 22.90
N GLU A 450 15.04 0.57 23.89
CA GLU A 450 16.40 1.10 23.83
C GLU A 450 17.48 0.00 23.92
N SER A 451 17.20 -1.09 24.64
CA SER A 451 18.18 -2.17 24.84
C SER A 451 18.45 -2.99 23.57
N ILE A 452 17.48 -3.05 22.65
CA ILE A 452 17.62 -3.78 21.38
C ILE A 452 18.36 -2.98 20.30
N VAL A 453 18.42 -1.65 20.43
CA VAL A 453 18.96 -0.75 19.40
C VAL A 453 20.37 -1.13 18.94
N PRO A 454 21.33 -1.52 19.81
CA PRO A 454 22.64 -1.98 19.38
C PRO A 454 22.58 -3.23 18.49
N GLU A 455 21.67 -4.16 18.75
CA GLU A 455 21.48 -5.35 17.92
C GLU A 455 20.83 -5.01 16.58
N VAL A 456 19.83 -4.11 16.58
CA VAL A 456 19.25 -3.58 15.32
C VAL A 456 20.32 -2.94 14.45
N ALA A 457 21.24 -2.18 15.03
CA ALA A 457 22.34 -1.55 14.31
C ALA A 457 23.31 -2.58 13.72
N LYS A 458 23.60 -3.67 14.44
CA LYS A 458 24.43 -4.78 13.92
C LYS A 458 23.73 -5.51 12.77
N ALA A 459 22.43 -5.81 12.92
CA ALA A 459 21.61 -6.45 11.89
C ALA A 459 21.57 -5.59 10.60
N LEU A 460 21.32 -4.28 10.74
CA LEU A 460 21.31 -3.34 9.62
C LEU A 460 22.70 -3.24 8.96
N LYS A 461 23.77 -3.23 9.75
CA LYS A 461 25.14 -3.20 9.23
C LYS A 461 25.47 -4.47 8.47
N LEU A 462 25.07 -5.65 8.95
CA LEU A 462 25.25 -6.91 8.24
C LEU A 462 24.49 -6.90 6.91
N TRP A 463 23.21 -6.54 6.93
CA TRP A 463 22.39 -6.43 5.73
C TRP A 463 22.98 -5.45 4.71
N SER A 464 23.35 -4.24 5.15
CA SER A 464 23.92 -3.22 4.28
C SER A 464 25.25 -3.63 3.65
N ASN A 465 26.12 -4.31 4.41
CA ASN A 465 27.38 -4.81 3.85
C ASN A 465 27.13 -6.00 2.92
N GLY A 466 26.17 -6.88 3.23
CA GLY A 466 25.74 -7.96 2.35
C GLY A 466 25.23 -7.46 1.00
N VAL A 467 24.32 -6.48 0.99
CA VAL A 467 23.84 -5.82 -0.24
C VAL A 467 24.98 -5.18 -1.01
N ARG A 468 25.96 -4.57 -0.32
CA ARG A 468 27.14 -4.00 -0.98
C ARG A 468 28.03 -5.06 -1.63
N LEU A 469 28.15 -6.25 -1.02
CA LEU A 469 28.90 -7.36 -1.59
C LEU A 469 28.26 -7.88 -2.89
N THR A 470 26.94 -7.78 -3.04
CA THR A 470 26.25 -8.22 -4.26
C THR A 470 26.31 -7.18 -5.39
N GLY A 471 27.04 -6.07 -5.21
CA GLY A 471 27.04 -4.93 -6.14
C GLY A 471 25.83 -4.00 -5.96
N GLY A 472 24.99 -4.22 -4.95
CA GLY A 472 23.85 -3.38 -4.62
C GLY A 472 24.23 -2.17 -3.77
N ALA A 473 23.32 -1.20 -3.67
CA ALA A 473 23.47 -0.05 -2.79
C ALA A 473 22.14 0.30 -2.13
N ILE A 474 22.18 0.65 -0.85
CA ILE A 474 21.01 1.10 -0.10
C ILE A 474 20.92 2.63 -0.24
N PRO A 475 19.83 3.19 -0.81
CA PRO A 475 19.62 4.63 -0.90
C PRO A 475 19.17 5.21 0.46
N PRO A 476 20.01 5.99 1.17
CA PRO A 476 19.69 6.45 2.52
C PRO A 476 18.42 7.32 2.57
N ASP A 477 18.24 8.20 1.57
CA ASP A 477 17.09 9.12 1.51
C ASP A 477 15.74 8.42 1.28
N LYS A 478 15.76 7.16 0.85
CA LYS A 478 14.55 6.34 0.63
C LYS A 478 14.37 5.27 1.70
N SER A 479 15.37 5.08 2.56
CA SER A 479 15.35 4.07 3.60
C SER A 479 14.85 4.69 4.90
N PHE A 480 14.00 3.96 5.62
CA PHE A 480 13.44 4.40 6.89
C PHE A 480 13.39 3.22 7.86
N TRP A 481 13.22 3.51 9.14
CA TRP A 481 13.13 2.50 10.18
C TRP A 481 12.04 2.88 11.19
N TYR A 482 11.55 1.88 11.92
CA TYR A 482 10.56 2.04 12.97
C TYR A 482 11.02 1.30 14.22
N LEU A 483 10.79 1.91 15.39
CA LEU A 483 10.91 1.24 16.69
C LEU A 483 9.52 1.10 17.28
N ILE A 484 9.05 -0.14 17.36
CA ILE A 484 7.75 -0.45 17.95
C ILE A 484 8.01 -1.00 19.36
N ASP A 485 7.55 -0.27 20.38
CA ASP A 485 7.66 -0.66 21.78
C ASP A 485 6.36 -0.36 22.52
N PHE A 486 6.07 -1.16 23.55
CA PHE A 486 4.85 -1.10 24.34
C PHE A 486 5.16 -0.83 25.80
N LYS A 487 4.29 -0.07 26.47
CA LYS A 487 4.30 0.10 27.92
C LYS A 487 2.98 -0.35 28.52
N TRP A 488 3.06 -1.11 29.60
CA TRP A 488 1.89 -1.48 30.38
C TRP A 488 1.38 -0.27 31.18
N ASN A 489 0.10 0.05 31.04
CA ASN A 489 -0.56 1.04 31.87
C ASN A 489 -1.35 0.31 32.97
N ALA A 490 -0.73 0.12 34.13
CA ALA A 490 -1.34 -0.63 35.25
C ALA A 490 -2.66 -0.01 35.73
N GLN A 491 -2.80 1.32 35.69
CA GLN A 491 -4.01 2.02 36.12
C GLN A 491 -5.21 1.75 35.21
N GLN A 492 -4.96 1.50 33.93
CA GLN A 492 -6.01 1.24 32.94
C GLN A 492 -6.08 -0.23 32.50
N GLY A 493 -5.16 -1.08 32.96
CA GLY A 493 -5.07 -2.49 32.57
C GLY A 493 -4.87 -2.69 31.07
N VAL A 494 -4.13 -1.80 30.40
CA VAL A 494 -3.93 -1.86 28.93
C VAL A 494 -2.49 -1.61 28.52
N TRP A 495 -2.04 -2.33 27.49
CA TRP A 495 -0.83 -2.00 26.75
C TRP A 495 -1.03 -0.76 25.87
N LYS A 496 -0.03 0.10 25.81
CA LYS A 496 0.00 1.27 24.92
C LYS A 496 1.34 1.36 24.24
N PHE A 497 1.36 1.83 22.99
CA PHE A 497 2.60 2.21 22.34
C PHE A 497 3.35 3.26 23.16
N ARG A 498 4.66 3.06 23.33
CA ARG A 498 5.56 4.11 23.81
C ARG A 498 5.66 5.17 22.74
N ARG A 499 5.55 6.44 23.13
CA ARG A 499 5.63 7.59 22.22
C ARG A 499 7.09 8.03 22.11
N LYS A 500 7.41 8.78 21.05
CA LYS A 500 8.76 9.35 20.84
C LYS A 500 9.35 10.04 22.08
N GLY A 501 8.55 10.76 22.85
CA GLY A 501 9.00 11.44 24.08
C GLY A 501 9.27 10.51 25.27
N ASP A 502 8.87 9.25 25.20
CA ASP A 502 9.15 8.24 26.22
C ASP A 502 10.54 7.59 26.03
N PHE A 503 11.21 7.81 24.89
CA PHE A 503 12.52 7.24 24.57
C PHE A 503 13.64 8.23 24.88
N LYS A 504 14.80 7.71 25.32
CA LYS A 504 16.01 8.52 25.54
C LYS A 504 16.75 8.74 24.20
N PRO A 505 16.81 9.97 23.65
CA PRO A 505 17.41 10.21 22.34
C PRO A 505 18.91 9.88 22.27
N SER A 506 19.63 9.96 23.41
CA SER A 506 21.06 9.69 23.50
C SER A 506 21.44 8.22 23.32
N LEU A 507 20.47 7.31 23.37
CA LEU A 507 20.67 5.87 23.16
C LEU A 507 20.32 5.42 21.73
N LEU A 508 19.91 6.34 20.86
CA LEU A 508 19.62 6.05 19.45
C LEU A 508 20.92 6.13 18.62
N PRO A 509 21.09 5.28 17.60
CA PRO A 509 22.30 5.29 16.78
C PRO A 509 22.43 6.60 16.01
N THR A 510 23.67 7.08 15.83
CA THR A 510 23.97 8.27 15.03
C THR A 510 23.40 8.11 13.61
N GLY A 511 22.60 9.07 13.14
CA GLY A 511 21.91 9.00 11.84
C GLY A 511 20.46 8.49 11.91
N MET A 512 20.04 7.85 13.01
CA MET A 512 18.65 7.47 13.27
C MET A 512 17.93 8.56 14.09
N SER A 513 17.76 9.75 13.51
CA SER A 513 17.24 10.94 14.21
C SER A 513 15.72 10.96 14.40
N GLU A 514 14.98 10.05 13.76
CA GLU A 514 13.53 10.02 13.81
C GLU A 514 12.98 8.62 14.14
N ILE A 515 12.45 8.48 15.36
CA ILE A 515 11.49 7.42 15.68
C ILE A 515 10.13 7.86 15.15
N ALA A 516 9.59 7.13 14.17
CA ALA A 516 8.18 7.19 13.83
C ALA A 516 7.44 6.14 14.69
N VAL A 517 6.60 6.62 15.62
CA VAL A 517 5.67 5.79 16.39
C VAL A 517 4.31 5.83 15.73
#